data_AF-A0AAX2UP00-F1
#
_entry.id   AF-A0AAX2UP00-F1
#
_cell.length_a   1.000
_cell.length_b   1.000
_cell.length_c   1.000
_cell.angle_alpha   90.00
_cell.angle_beta   90.00
_cell.angle_gamma   90.00
#
_symmetry.space_group_name_H-M   'P 1'
#
loop_
_entity.id
_entity.type
_entity.pdbx_description
1 polymer ?
#
loop_
_entity_poly.entity_id
_entity_poly.type
_entity_poly.pdbx_seq_one_letter_code
_entity_poly.pdbx_strand_id
1 'polypeptide(L)'
;MPEPLSTGISFQASKGLWQAQYKNQRIVYSTARYGDTAKELAHRALERMMAGAFDPVTDDLLFKHSWRMEDACKQLGMTIGQLRQWILTGIVNGTEIRPPQRDVKGVDRITGYELMMAQERLAGGPAATEQGKA
;
A
#
# COMPACT_ATOMS: atom_id res chain seq x y z
N MET A 1 -2.40 15.58 35.79
CA MET A 1 -1.52 14.62 35.08
C MET A 1 -2.18 14.34 33.73
N PRO A 2 -1.67 14.80 32.59
CA PRO A 2 -2.24 14.42 31.31
C PRO A 2 -1.81 12.98 30.98
N GLU A 3 -2.79 12.17 30.56
CA GLU A 3 -2.67 10.74 30.23
C GLU A 3 -1.57 10.46 29.19
N PRO A 4 -0.89 9.29 29.27
CA PRO A 4 0.15 8.93 28.31
C PRO A 4 -0.45 8.86 26.90
N LEU A 5 0.08 9.69 26.00
CA LEU A 5 -0.30 9.77 24.59
C LEU A 5 -0.35 8.36 23.99
N SER A 6 -1.57 7.88 23.74
CA SER A 6 -1.85 6.57 23.17
C SER A 6 -1.01 6.38 21.92
N THR A 7 0.02 5.54 22.04
CA THR A 7 0.73 4.98 20.90
C THR A 7 -0.31 4.20 20.11
N GLY A 8 -0.66 4.64 18.91
CA GLY A 8 -1.75 3.97 18.22
C GLY A 8 -2.36 4.69 17.01
N ILE A 9 -3.43 4.05 16.55
CA ILE A 9 -4.23 4.43 15.40
C ILE A 9 -5.46 5.14 15.91
N SER A 10 -5.75 6.32 15.39
CA SER A 10 -6.96 7.08 15.70
C SER A 10 -7.81 7.24 14.46
N PHE A 11 -9.13 7.05 14.58
CA PHE A 11 -10.06 7.32 13.50
C PHE A 11 -10.86 8.59 13.78
N GLN A 12 -10.68 9.60 12.95
CA GLN A 12 -11.46 10.83 12.96
C GLN A 12 -12.70 10.66 12.08
N ALA A 13 -13.79 10.17 12.69
CA ALA A 13 -15.06 9.93 12.03
C ALA A 13 -15.65 11.18 11.36
N SER A 14 -15.44 12.37 11.95
CA SER A 14 -15.97 13.66 11.44
C SER A 14 -15.41 14.05 10.06
N LYS A 15 -14.25 13.52 9.68
CA LYS A 15 -13.58 13.82 8.40
C LYS A 15 -13.29 12.55 7.58
N GLY A 16 -13.66 11.37 8.09
CA GLY A 16 -13.26 10.09 7.51
C GLY A 16 -11.75 9.96 7.39
N LEU A 17 -11.01 10.26 8.46
CA LEU A 17 -9.54 10.20 8.44
C LEU A 17 -9.01 9.16 9.41
N TRP A 18 -8.11 8.31 8.95
CA TRP A 18 -7.32 7.40 9.78
C TRP A 18 -5.96 8.02 10.06
N GLN A 19 -5.55 8.06 11.33
CA GLN A 19 -4.32 8.68 11.77
C GLN A 19 -3.44 7.64 12.47
N ALA A 20 -2.16 7.60 12.13
CA ALA A 20 -1.13 6.86 12.84
C ALA A 20 -0.22 7.84 13.59
N GLN A 21 0.12 7.53 14.85
CA GLN A 21 1.01 8.36 15.66
C GLN A 21 2.04 7.53 16.43
N TYR A 22 3.31 7.90 16.32
CA TYR A 22 4.43 7.29 17.04
C TYR A 22 5.56 8.28 17.29
N LYS A 23 6.09 8.37 18.51
CA LYS A 23 7.28 9.18 18.90
C LYS A 23 7.41 10.52 18.16
N ASN A 24 6.40 11.38 18.28
CA ASN A 24 6.27 12.72 17.64
C ASN A 24 6.04 12.77 16.12
N GLN A 25 5.88 11.63 15.45
CA GLN A 25 5.48 11.56 14.06
C GLN A 25 3.99 11.23 13.97
N ARG A 26 3.28 11.94 13.08
CA ARG A 26 1.84 11.78 12.85
C ARG A 26 1.56 11.77 11.36
N ILE A 27 0.87 10.73 10.90
CA ILE A 27 0.37 10.63 9.52
C ILE A 27 -1.13 10.44 9.50
N VAL A 28 -1.76 10.99 8.47
CA VAL A 28 -3.21 10.95 8.27
C VAL A 28 -3.54 10.47 6.86
N TYR A 29 -4.38 9.45 6.77
CA TYR A 29 -4.95 8.87 5.56
C TYR A 29 -6.44 9.15 5.50
N SER A 30 -6.98 9.46 4.32
CA SER A 30 -8.42 9.74 4.15
C SER A 30 -9.17 8.56 3.56
N THR A 31 -10.29 8.18 4.17
CA THR A 31 -11.24 7.19 3.61
C THR A 31 -11.89 7.70 2.33
N ALA A 32 -11.97 9.01 2.11
CA ALA A 32 -12.44 9.56 0.83
C ALA A 32 -11.48 9.26 -0.33
N ARG A 33 -10.19 9.05 -0.06
CA ARG A 33 -9.17 8.74 -1.06
C ARG A 33 -8.84 7.26 -1.13
N TYR A 34 -8.85 6.57 0.01
CA TYR A 34 -8.40 5.19 0.14
C TYR A 34 -9.47 4.23 0.66
N GLY A 35 -10.73 4.67 0.82
CA GLY A 35 -11.82 3.82 1.30
C GLY A 35 -11.50 3.11 2.61
N ASP A 36 -11.91 1.84 2.71
CA ASP A 36 -11.61 0.95 3.82
C ASP A 36 -10.10 0.70 4.04
N THR A 37 -9.30 0.87 2.98
CA THR A 37 -7.84 0.66 3.02
C THR A 37 -7.07 1.80 3.67
N ALA A 38 -7.73 2.92 3.97
CA ALA A 38 -7.17 3.97 4.83
C ALA A 38 -6.78 3.45 6.22
N LYS A 39 -7.50 2.45 6.75
CA LYS A 39 -7.20 1.82 8.04
C LYS A 39 -5.92 0.98 7.98
N GLU A 40 -5.79 0.14 6.96
CA GLU A 40 -4.61 -0.69 6.74
C GLU A 40 -3.36 0.15 6.49
N LEU A 41 -3.50 1.25 5.74
CA LEU A 41 -2.42 2.23 5.54
C LEU A 41 -1.93 2.84 6.86
N ALA A 42 -2.85 3.22 7.74
CA ALA A 42 -2.48 3.73 9.05
C ALA A 42 -1.75 2.67 9.89
N HIS A 43 -2.19 1.41 9.85
CA HIS A 43 -1.52 0.30 10.55
C HIS A 43 -0.09 0.10 10.08
N ARG A 44 0.12 0.03 8.77
CA ARG A 44 1.47 -0.20 8.23
C ARG A 44 2.41 0.97 8.45
N ALA A 45 1.91 2.19 8.34
CA ALA A 45 2.70 3.38 8.67
C ALA A 45 3.15 3.31 10.13
N LEU A 46 2.26 2.91 11.05
CA LEU A 46 2.60 2.72 12.45
C LEU A 46 3.66 1.61 12.64
N GLU A 47 3.53 0.47 11.96
CA GLU A 47 4.52 -0.61 12.02
C GLU A 47 5.90 -0.16 11.53
N ARG A 48 5.96 0.59 10.42
CA ARG A 48 7.22 1.17 9.94
C ARG A 48 7.79 2.21 10.91
N MET A 49 6.93 3.03 11.51
CA MET A 49 7.33 4.01 12.54
C MET A 49 7.93 3.30 13.76
N MET A 50 7.33 2.20 14.19
CA MET A 50 7.83 1.38 15.28
C MET A 50 9.14 0.68 14.93
N ALA A 51 9.30 0.24 13.68
CA ALA A 51 10.53 -0.38 13.18
C ALA A 51 11.69 0.63 12.98
N GLY A 52 11.43 1.94 13.12
CA GLY A 52 12.43 2.99 12.91
C GLY A 52 12.84 3.18 11.45
N ALA A 53 12.17 2.50 10.51
CA ALA A 53 12.39 2.61 9.07
C ALA A 53 11.44 3.63 8.40
N PHE A 54 10.78 4.45 9.22
CA PHE A 54 9.78 5.40 8.76
C PHE A 54 10.40 6.74 8.42
N ASP A 55 10.37 7.08 7.14
CA ASP A 55 10.73 8.39 6.64
C ASP A 55 9.46 9.15 6.23
N PRO A 56 9.05 10.21 6.96
CA PRO A 56 7.78 10.91 6.73
C PRO A 56 7.67 11.53 5.35
N VAL A 57 8.78 11.83 4.67
CA VAL A 57 8.75 12.40 3.32
C VAL A 57 8.63 11.27 2.32
N THR A 58 9.42 10.22 2.46
CA THR A 58 9.47 9.08 1.54
C THR A 58 8.21 8.23 1.63
N ASP A 59 7.65 7.97 2.82
CA ASP A 59 6.43 7.19 3.01
C ASP A 59 5.19 8.01 2.59
N ASP A 60 5.14 9.30 2.94
CA ASP A 60 4.06 10.19 2.48
C ASP A 60 4.11 10.39 0.95
N LEU A 61 5.31 10.50 0.36
CA LEU A 61 5.47 10.48 -1.10
C LEU A 61 5.13 9.11 -1.70
N LEU A 62 5.54 7.99 -1.09
CA LEU A 62 5.24 6.65 -1.61
C LEU A 62 3.73 6.45 -1.73
N PHE A 63 2.95 6.90 -0.74
CA PHE A 63 1.50 6.68 -0.73
C PHE A 63 0.70 7.79 -1.43
N LYS A 64 1.23 9.00 -1.56
CA LYS A 64 0.54 10.10 -2.24
C LYS A 64 0.92 10.26 -3.71
N HIS A 65 2.11 9.84 -4.12
CA HIS A 65 2.54 9.91 -5.52
C HIS A 65 1.98 8.76 -6.34
N SER A 66 1.48 9.15 -7.50
CA SER A 66 1.12 8.24 -8.57
C SER A 66 2.37 7.98 -9.41
N TRP A 67 2.82 6.73 -9.43
CA TRP A 67 3.96 6.24 -10.17
C TRP A 67 3.57 6.02 -11.63
N ARG A 68 4.44 6.40 -12.57
CA ARG A 68 4.26 6.01 -13.98
C ARG A 68 4.38 4.49 -14.10
N MET A 69 3.67 3.87 -15.03
CA MET A 69 3.80 2.41 -15.21
C MET A 69 5.23 1.97 -15.53
N GLU A 70 6.03 2.81 -16.20
CA GLU A 70 7.45 2.56 -16.45
C GLU A 70 8.31 2.44 -15.19
N ASP A 71 8.01 3.23 -14.15
CA ASP A 71 8.74 3.16 -12.89
C ASP A 71 8.14 2.08 -11.98
N ALA A 72 6.83 1.90 -12.02
CA ALA A 72 6.13 0.83 -11.32
C ALA A 72 6.59 -0.56 -11.79
N CYS A 73 6.77 -0.79 -13.09
CA CYS A 73 7.21 -2.10 -13.57
C CYS A 73 8.64 -2.44 -13.11
N LYS A 74 9.53 -1.44 -13.02
CA LYS A 74 10.88 -1.61 -12.46
C LYS A 74 10.82 -2.02 -10.98
N GLN A 75 9.97 -1.36 -10.19
CA GLN A 75 9.77 -1.70 -8.78
C GLN A 75 9.20 -3.11 -8.58
N LEU A 76 8.33 -3.55 -9.49
CA LEU A 76 7.73 -4.88 -9.48
C LEU A 76 8.64 -5.96 -10.09
N GLY A 77 9.83 -5.61 -10.58
CA GLY A 77 10.77 -6.56 -11.19
C GLY A 77 10.26 -7.19 -12.49
N MET A 78 9.40 -6.50 -13.24
CA MET A 78 8.79 -7.00 -14.47
C MET A 78 8.83 -5.99 -15.62
N THR A 79 8.59 -6.47 -16.83
CA THR A 79 8.49 -5.58 -18.01
C THR A 79 7.17 -4.81 -18.02
N ILE A 80 7.14 -3.66 -18.70
CA ILE A 80 5.91 -2.89 -18.89
C ILE A 80 4.83 -3.68 -19.64
N GLY A 81 5.23 -4.58 -20.55
CA GLY A 81 4.31 -5.48 -21.26
C GLY A 81 3.62 -6.46 -20.31
N GLN A 82 4.38 -7.09 -19.40
CA GLN A 82 3.84 -7.97 -18.37
C GLN A 82 2.92 -7.22 -17.41
N LEU A 83 3.29 -6.01 -16.98
CA LEU A 83 2.42 -5.20 -16.12
C LEU A 83 1.10 -4.82 -16.82
N ARG A 84 1.15 -4.45 -18.10
CA ARG A 84 -0.06 -4.14 -18.90
C ARG A 84 -0.93 -5.36 -19.09
N GLN A 85 -0.33 -6.50 -19.42
CA GLN A 85 -1.05 -7.76 -19.53
C GLN A 85 -1.70 -8.12 -18.20
N TRP A 86 -0.97 -8.02 -17.09
CA TRP A 86 -1.51 -8.29 -15.76
C TRP A 86 -2.71 -7.39 -15.42
N ILE A 87 -2.63 -6.09 -15.73
CA ILE A 87 -3.76 -5.17 -15.54
C ILE A 87 -4.98 -5.56 -16.38
N LEU A 88 -4.76 -6.10 -17.58
CA LEU A 88 -5.83 -6.51 -18.50
C LEU A 88 -6.44 -7.86 -18.14
N THR A 89 -5.62 -8.84 -17.75
CA THR A 89 -6.04 -10.23 -17.57
C THR A 89 -6.24 -10.63 -16.13
N GLY A 90 -5.64 -9.89 -15.18
CA GLY A 90 -5.54 -10.30 -13.79
C GLY A 90 -4.67 -11.55 -13.57
N ILE A 91 -3.86 -11.94 -14.57
CA ILE A 91 -3.07 -13.17 -14.53
C ILE A 91 -1.58 -12.83 -14.65
N VAL A 92 -0.77 -13.39 -13.75
CA VAL A 92 0.69 -13.36 -13.79
C VAL A 92 1.20 -14.79 -13.78
N ASN A 93 2.01 -15.16 -14.78
CA ASN A 93 2.59 -16.51 -14.90
C ASN A 93 1.55 -17.65 -14.78
N GLY A 94 0.33 -17.44 -15.31
CA GLY A 94 -0.75 -18.44 -15.27
C GLY A 94 -1.53 -18.52 -13.95
N THR A 95 -1.18 -17.69 -12.96
CA THR A 95 -1.92 -17.58 -11.69
C THR A 95 -2.76 -16.31 -11.68
N GLU A 96 -4.03 -16.42 -11.27
CA GLU A 96 -4.90 -15.26 -11.06
C GLU A 96 -4.43 -14.48 -9.83
N ILE A 97 -3.92 -13.27 -10.05
CA ILE A 97 -3.45 -12.37 -9.00
C ILE A 97 -4.11 -11.02 -9.26
N ARG A 98 -4.78 -10.46 -8.24
CA ARG A 98 -5.45 -9.17 -8.39
C ARG A 98 -4.46 -8.07 -8.84
N PRO A 99 -4.68 -7.42 -10.00
CA PRO A 99 -3.76 -6.42 -10.52
C PRO A 99 -3.81 -5.11 -9.71
N PRO A 100 -2.75 -4.27 -9.81
CA PRO A 100 -2.80 -2.92 -9.28
C PRO A 100 -3.84 -2.06 -10.02
N GLN A 101 -4.61 -1.29 -9.27
CA GLN A 101 -5.53 -0.31 -9.82
C GLN A 101 -4.80 0.94 -10.31
N ARG A 102 -5.22 1.41 -11.49
CA ARG A 102 -4.76 2.67 -12.07
C ARG A 102 -5.29 3.85 -11.26
N ASP A 103 -4.46 4.89 -11.15
CA ASP A 103 -4.87 6.15 -10.56
C ASP A 103 -5.86 6.87 -11.49
N VAL A 104 -7.07 7.12 -11.01
CA VAL A 104 -8.14 7.80 -11.76
C VAL A 104 -7.76 9.23 -12.16
N LYS A 105 -6.77 9.84 -11.50
CA LYS A 105 -6.31 11.21 -11.78
C LYS A 105 -5.16 11.28 -12.77
N GLY A 106 -4.56 10.15 -13.16
CA GLY A 106 -3.33 10.13 -13.96
C GLY A 106 -3.38 9.11 -15.09
N VAL A 107 -3.14 9.57 -16.33
CA VAL A 107 -2.95 8.68 -17.48
C VAL A 107 -1.72 7.81 -17.23
N ASP A 108 -1.89 6.48 -17.31
CA ASP A 108 -0.80 5.51 -17.19
C ASP A 108 -0.05 5.57 -15.84
N ARG A 109 -0.79 5.83 -14.75
CA ARG A 109 -0.23 5.85 -13.40
C ARG A 109 -0.89 4.85 -12.46
N ILE A 110 -0.12 4.39 -11.49
CA ILE A 110 -0.54 3.52 -10.40
C ILE A 110 -0.23 4.27 -9.11
N THR A 111 -1.18 4.32 -8.18
CA THR A 111 -0.90 4.93 -6.85
C THR A 111 0.18 4.10 -6.17
N GLY A 112 1.13 4.71 -5.45
CA GLY A 112 2.16 3.90 -4.81
C GLY A 112 1.62 2.96 -3.72
N TYR A 113 0.40 3.21 -3.21
CA TYR A 113 -0.37 2.23 -2.45
C TYR A 113 -0.67 0.96 -3.27
N GLU A 114 -1.30 1.09 -4.44
CA GLU A 114 -1.60 -0.06 -5.29
C GLU A 114 -0.34 -0.74 -5.80
N LEU A 115 0.74 0.00 -6.02
CA LEU A 115 2.04 -0.55 -6.37
C LEU A 115 2.60 -1.44 -5.26
N MET A 116 2.56 -0.97 -4.01
CA MET A 116 3.00 -1.75 -2.85
C MET A 116 2.14 -3.00 -2.66
N MET A 117 0.81 -2.87 -2.73
CA MET A 117 -0.09 -4.03 -2.61
C MET A 117 0.13 -5.03 -3.74
N ALA A 118 0.37 -4.57 -4.97
CA ALA A 118 0.73 -5.43 -6.08
C ALA A 118 2.03 -6.18 -5.81
N GLN A 119 3.06 -5.50 -5.27
CA GLN A 119 4.31 -6.13 -4.89
C GLN A 119 4.11 -7.23 -3.84
N GLU A 120 3.26 -7.01 -2.85
CA GLU A 120 2.93 -8.04 -1.86
C GLU A 120 2.14 -9.20 -2.43
N ARG A 121 1.19 -8.95 -3.33
CA ARG A 121 0.45 -10.02 -4.00
C ARG A 121 1.37 -10.88 -4.87
N LEU A 122 2.38 -10.27 -5.49
CA LEU A 122 3.42 -11.00 -6.23
C LEU A 122 4.36 -11.75 -5.30
N ALA A 123 4.74 -11.16 -4.17
CA ALA A 123 5.60 -11.81 -3.18
C ALA A 123 4.86 -12.93 -2.41
N GLY A 124 3.52 -12.87 -2.34
CA GLY A 124 2.66 -13.77 -1.58
C GLY A 124 1.90 -14.82 -2.40
N GLY A 125 2.12 -14.94 -3.71
CA GLY A 125 1.47 -15.95 -4.55
C GLY A 125 2.42 -17.05 -5.05
N PRO A 126 1.98 -18.32 -5.13
CA PRO A 126 1.58 -19.19 -4.04
C PRO A 126 2.82 -19.81 -3.35
N ALA A 127 3.12 -19.38 -2.13
CA ALA A 127 4.11 -20.03 -1.27
C ALA A 127 3.63 -20.16 0.18
N ALA A 128 2.33 -20.39 0.38
CA ALA A 128 1.77 -20.62 1.71
C ALA A 128 0.54 -21.55 1.72
N THR A 129 0.52 -22.58 0.87
CA THR A 129 -0.25 -23.81 1.17
C THR A 129 0.40 -25.05 0.56
N GLU A 130 1.69 -25.26 0.81
CA GLU A 130 2.15 -26.64 1.00
C GLU A 130 1.71 -27.08 2.40
N GLN A 131 0.46 -27.53 2.52
CA GLN A 131 0.14 -28.59 3.47
C GLN A 131 0.01 -29.88 2.69
N GLY A 132 1.17 -30.34 2.21
CA GLY A 132 1.42 -31.76 2.22
C GLY A 132 1.49 -32.20 3.68
N LYS A 133 0.42 -32.84 4.16
CA LYS A 133 0.55 -33.80 5.25
C LYS A 133 -0.28 -35.02 4.87
N ALA A 134 0.44 -36.14 4.87
CA ALA A 134 0.07 -37.48 4.47
C ALA A 134 -1.25 -37.98 5.05
#